data_AF-A0A2I0XAA6-F1
#
_entry.id   AF-A0A2I0XAA6-F1
#
_cell.length_a   1.000
_cell.length_b   1.000
_cell.length_c   1.000
_cell.angle_alpha   90.00
_cell.angle_beta   90.00
_cell.angle_gamma   90.00
#
_symmetry.space_group_name_H-M   'P 1'
#
loop_
_entity.id
_entity.type
_entity.pdbx_description
1 polymer ?
#
loop_
_entity_poly.entity_id
_entity_poly.type
_entity_poly.pdbx_seq_one_letter_code
_entity_poly.pdbx_strand_id
1 'polypeptide(L)'
;MTQVWPLAFGFAVIVFSGVGASAYTRPPPGRILTVKSSESDSQPQQVRISIANSDQMRISWITKDKNLPSLVEYGKTPGVYDSSASGESTSYRFFFYTSGNIHHVEIGPLDANTTYYYRYYDILLLAGDLSYADSQQPLWDSFALLVQPQASRRPWMVTQGNHEIESLFPIFRIHPFAAYNARWRMPFEQSSSTSNLFYSFDAAGGEAHVLMLGSYAEYGVKSQQYKWLKADLAMLDRRKTPWLLAIVHAPWYNTNDAHQREGEGMRKNVEKLLFDAKVDIVFGGHVHAYERFVSLV
;
A
#
# COMPACT_ATOMS: atom_id res chain seq x y z
N MET A 1 -31.34 50.60 92.34
CA MET A 1 -30.74 49.39 91.73
C MET A 1 -30.87 49.53 90.22
N THR A 2 -29.86 50.08 89.57
CA THR A 2 -29.79 50.26 88.11
C THR A 2 -28.36 49.94 87.71
N GLN A 3 -28.15 48.69 87.28
CA GLN A 3 -26.83 48.18 86.94
C GLN A 3 -26.56 48.49 85.46
N VAL A 4 -25.58 49.36 85.23
CA VAL A 4 -25.07 49.71 83.90
C VAL A 4 -24.16 48.59 83.42
N TRP A 5 -24.38 48.06 82.22
CA TRP A 5 -23.45 47.15 81.55
C TRP A 5 -22.85 47.83 80.32
N PRO A 6 -21.51 47.83 80.15
CA PRO A 6 -20.83 48.54 79.09
C PRO A 6 -20.90 47.78 77.76
N LEU A 7 -20.98 48.53 76.67
CA LEU A 7 -20.85 48.05 75.28
C LEU A 7 -19.42 47.55 75.05
N ALA A 8 -19.26 46.25 74.87
CA ALA A 8 -18.02 45.64 74.39
C ALA A 8 -18.06 45.50 72.86
N PHE A 9 -17.21 46.27 72.17
CA PHE A 9 -16.94 46.09 70.74
C PHE A 9 -15.99 44.89 70.56
N GLY A 10 -16.52 43.77 70.08
CA GLY A 10 -15.73 42.61 69.66
C GLY A 10 -15.32 42.74 68.19
N PHE A 11 -14.02 42.90 67.93
CA PHE A 11 -13.43 42.72 66.60
C PHE A 11 -13.27 41.23 66.29
N ALA A 12 -13.66 40.84 65.08
CA ALA A 12 -13.74 39.46 64.59
C ALA A 12 -12.38 38.80 64.33
N VAL A 13 -12.31 37.47 64.43
CA VAL A 13 -11.46 36.64 63.55
C VAL A 13 -12.22 35.38 63.18
N ILE A 14 -12.81 35.33 61.98
CA ILE A 14 -13.20 34.08 61.35
C ILE A 14 -11.95 33.52 60.70
N VAL A 15 -11.35 32.48 61.29
CA VAL A 15 -10.26 31.73 60.68
C VAL A 15 -10.88 30.84 59.59
N PHE A 16 -10.79 31.26 58.34
CA PHE A 16 -10.93 30.32 57.23
C PHE A 16 -9.69 29.45 57.22
N SER A 17 -9.81 28.20 57.67
CA SER A 17 -8.86 27.15 57.32
C SER A 17 -8.99 26.85 55.83
N GLY A 18 -8.30 27.66 55.02
CA GLY A 18 -8.06 27.29 53.63
C GLY A 18 -7.26 26.00 53.62
N VAL A 19 -7.91 24.89 53.27
CA VAL A 19 -7.20 23.69 52.84
C VAL A 19 -6.49 24.11 51.56
N GLY A 20 -5.23 24.52 51.69
CA GLY A 20 -4.37 24.79 50.54
C GLY A 20 -4.35 23.52 49.69
N ALA A 21 -4.89 23.61 48.48
CA ALA A 21 -4.71 22.54 47.51
C ALA A 21 -3.21 22.29 47.39
N SER A 22 -2.78 21.08 47.76
CA SER A 22 -1.40 20.64 47.56
C SER A 22 -1.00 20.96 46.13
N ALA A 23 -0.01 21.83 45.94
CA ALA A 23 0.51 22.15 44.63
C ALA A 23 0.88 20.84 43.92
N TYR A 24 0.33 20.64 42.72
CA TYR A 24 0.66 19.48 41.92
C TYR A 24 2.18 19.43 41.71
N THR A 25 2.83 18.47 42.35
CA THR A 25 4.25 18.23 42.17
C THR A 25 4.41 17.26 41.03
N ARG A 26 4.87 17.75 39.87
CA ARG A 26 5.08 16.92 38.69
C ARG A 26 6.08 15.79 39.04
N PRO A 27 5.74 14.51 38.83
CA PRO A 27 6.67 13.43 39.08
C PRO A 27 7.92 13.59 38.20
N PRO A 28 9.08 13.08 38.66
CA PRO A 28 10.32 13.15 37.89
C PRO A 28 10.14 12.46 36.52
N PRO A 29 10.88 12.91 35.48
CA PRO A 29 10.81 12.29 34.16
C PRO A 29 11.09 10.78 34.25
N GLY A 30 10.25 9.97 33.62
CA GLY A 30 10.47 8.54 33.50
C GLY A 30 11.67 8.20 32.59
N ARG A 31 11.98 6.90 32.48
CA ARG A 31 13.02 6.40 31.57
C ARG A 31 12.69 6.79 30.12
N ILE A 32 13.69 7.30 29.40
CA ILE A 32 13.57 7.56 27.96
C ILE A 32 13.47 6.21 27.23
N LEU A 33 12.39 6.04 26.47
CA LEU A 33 12.20 4.91 25.57
C LEU A 33 12.52 5.36 24.14
N THR A 34 13.50 4.73 23.50
CA THR A 34 13.80 4.95 22.08
C THR A 34 13.24 3.79 21.29
N VAL A 35 12.26 4.06 20.43
CA VAL A 35 11.68 3.07 19.51
C VAL A 35 12.29 3.31 18.14
N LYS A 36 13.01 2.32 17.60
CA LYS A 36 13.52 2.37 16.22
C LYS A 36 12.51 1.67 15.31
N SER A 37 12.12 2.33 14.23
CA SER A 37 11.35 1.73 13.15
C SER A 37 12.30 1.19 12.09
N SER A 38 12.11 -0.07 11.67
CA SER A 38 12.83 -0.71 10.55
C SER A 38 12.09 -0.55 9.21
N GLU A 39 11.00 0.22 9.20
CA GLU A 39 10.13 0.37 8.04
C GLU A 39 10.73 1.29 6.97
N SER A 40 10.24 1.12 5.74
CA SER A 40 10.72 1.86 4.56
C SER A 40 10.50 3.37 4.72
N ASP A 41 11.23 4.14 3.92
CA ASP A 41 11.14 5.59 3.95
C ASP A 41 9.80 6.13 3.44
N SER A 42 9.12 5.35 2.61
CA SER A 42 7.78 5.66 2.11
C SER A 42 6.65 5.32 3.08
N GLN A 43 6.91 4.44 4.05
CA GLN A 43 5.85 3.90 4.89
C GLN A 43 5.35 4.95 5.91
N PRO A 44 4.04 5.20 5.96
CA PRO A 44 3.45 6.09 6.95
C PRO A 44 3.67 5.62 8.39
N GLN A 45 4.23 6.52 9.19
CA GLN A 45 4.46 6.36 10.61
C GLN A 45 3.67 7.42 11.38
N GLN A 46 3.46 7.16 12.67
CA GLN A 46 2.79 8.12 13.57
C GLN A 46 1.42 8.56 13.02
N VAL A 47 0.71 7.60 12.41
CA VAL A 47 -0.64 7.80 11.88
C VAL A 47 -1.55 8.16 13.04
N ARG A 48 -2.26 9.27 12.89
CA ARG A 48 -3.19 9.79 13.88
C ARG A 48 -4.39 10.41 13.19
N ILE A 49 -5.51 10.39 13.90
CA ILE A 49 -6.77 10.97 13.46
C ILE A 49 -7.20 12.04 14.46
N SER A 50 -7.80 13.12 13.95
CA SER A 50 -8.35 14.19 14.77
C SER A 50 -9.60 14.77 14.12
N ILE A 51 -10.52 15.30 14.90
CA ILE A 51 -11.68 16.04 14.37
C ILE A 51 -11.17 17.32 13.69
N ALA A 52 -11.60 17.56 12.45
CA ALA A 52 -11.27 18.78 11.70
C ALA A 52 -12.43 19.78 11.76
N ASN A 53 -13.65 19.29 11.56
CA ASN A 53 -14.89 20.07 11.61
C ASN A 53 -16.07 19.19 12.05
N SER A 54 -17.29 19.73 12.09
CA SER A 54 -18.50 19.00 12.52
C SER A 54 -18.75 17.69 11.77
N ASP A 55 -18.35 17.63 10.51
CA ASP A 55 -18.52 16.49 9.59
C ASP A 55 -17.21 16.10 8.90
N GLN A 56 -16.05 16.49 9.45
CA GLN A 56 -14.75 16.22 8.83
C GLN A 56 -13.75 15.67 9.84
N MET A 57 -12.94 14.73 9.36
CA MET A 57 -11.82 14.16 10.10
C MET A 57 -10.52 14.48 9.39
N ARG A 58 -9.49 14.88 10.15
CA ARG A 58 -8.13 15.02 9.65
C ARG A 58 -7.34 13.75 9.95
N ILE A 59 -6.72 13.19 8.92
CA ILE A 59 -5.79 12.07 9.00
C ILE A 59 -4.39 12.66 8.79
N SER A 60 -3.47 12.31 9.69
CA SER A 60 -2.10 12.80 9.63
C SER A 60 -1.10 11.69 9.84
N TRP A 61 0.00 11.73 9.11
CA TRP A 61 1.08 10.75 9.21
C TRP A 61 2.42 11.39 8.87
N ILE A 62 3.51 10.65 9.08
CA ILE A 62 4.86 11.07 8.71
C ILE A 62 5.49 10.00 7.83
N THR A 63 6.10 10.41 6.73
CA THR A 63 6.98 9.59 5.89
C THR A 63 8.39 10.15 5.98
N LYS A 64 9.42 9.35 5.69
CA LYS A 64 10.78 9.88 5.55
C LYS A 64 11.02 10.43 4.14
N ASP A 65 10.34 9.86 3.13
CA ASP A 65 10.34 10.37 1.76
C ASP A 65 9.55 11.69 1.65
N LYS A 66 10.20 12.74 1.16
CA LYS A 66 9.62 14.08 1.05
C LYS A 66 8.81 14.32 -0.21
N ASN A 67 8.83 13.40 -1.16
CA ASN A 67 8.18 13.58 -2.46
C ASN A 67 6.81 12.90 -2.55
N LEU A 68 6.37 12.23 -1.49
CA LEU A 68 5.10 11.51 -1.50
C LEU A 68 3.89 12.46 -1.46
N PRO A 69 2.81 12.14 -2.20
CA PRO A 69 1.57 12.90 -2.14
C PRO A 69 0.83 12.70 -0.81
N SER A 70 0.16 13.76 -0.34
CA SER A 70 -0.78 13.68 0.78
C SER A 70 -2.16 13.32 0.26
N LEU A 71 -2.46 12.02 0.11
CA LEU A 71 -3.73 11.55 -0.44
C LEU A 71 -4.28 10.41 0.44
N VAL A 72 -5.56 10.49 0.76
CA VAL A 72 -6.29 9.46 1.52
C VAL A 72 -7.50 9.03 0.72
N GLU A 73 -7.65 7.71 0.55
CA GLU A 73 -8.88 7.09 0.06
C GLU A 73 -9.66 6.55 1.25
N TYR A 74 -10.98 6.72 1.26
CA TYR A 74 -11.85 6.30 2.36
C TYR A 74 -13.22 5.82 1.88
N GLY A 75 -13.89 5.04 2.71
CA GLY A 75 -15.23 4.50 2.42
C GLY A 75 -15.85 3.80 3.62
N LYS A 76 -17.12 3.42 3.52
CA LYS A 76 -17.91 2.85 4.64
C LYS A 76 -17.72 1.35 4.82
N THR A 77 -17.13 0.67 3.83
CA THR A 77 -16.91 -0.78 3.84
C THR A 77 -15.40 -1.05 3.79
N PRO A 78 -14.87 -1.96 4.63
CA PRO A 78 -13.44 -2.29 4.58
C PRO A 78 -13.03 -2.73 3.16
N GLY A 79 -11.95 -2.16 2.63
CA GLY A 79 -11.44 -2.49 1.30
C GLY A 79 -12.19 -1.85 0.13
N VAL A 80 -13.30 -1.14 0.36
CA VAL A 80 -14.02 -0.36 -0.65
C VAL A 80 -13.87 1.11 -0.31
N TYR A 81 -13.05 1.80 -1.09
CA TYR A 81 -12.75 3.23 -0.90
C TYR A 81 -13.26 4.00 -2.11
N ASP A 82 -14.54 4.38 -2.04
CA ASP A 82 -15.27 5.08 -3.09
C ASP A 82 -15.06 6.60 -3.05
N SER A 83 -14.42 7.11 -2.00
CA SER A 83 -14.09 8.52 -1.81
C SER A 83 -12.58 8.72 -1.67
N SER A 84 -12.08 9.90 -2.06
CA SER A 84 -10.68 10.29 -1.84
C SER A 84 -10.56 11.78 -1.52
N ALA A 85 -9.51 12.15 -0.79
CA ALA A 85 -9.20 13.53 -0.45
C ALA A 85 -7.68 13.76 -0.50
N SER A 86 -7.28 14.84 -1.15
CA SER A 86 -5.91 15.35 -1.12
C SER A 86 -5.72 16.34 0.03
N GLY A 87 -4.50 16.48 0.51
CA GLY A 87 -4.15 17.45 1.54
C GLY A 87 -2.75 18.00 1.38
N GLU A 88 -2.23 18.57 2.46
CA GLU A 88 -0.95 19.27 2.46
C GLU A 88 0.15 18.41 3.10
N SER A 89 1.41 18.77 2.84
CA SER A 89 2.55 18.22 3.58
C SER A 89 3.50 19.31 4.03
N THR A 90 4.23 19.06 5.12
CA THR A 90 5.17 20.00 5.72
C THR A 90 6.32 19.27 6.41
N SER A 91 7.43 19.96 6.64
CA SER A 91 8.52 19.43 7.48
C SER A 91 9.14 20.56 8.30
N TYR A 92 9.75 20.22 9.44
CA TYR A 92 10.41 21.20 10.29
C TYR A 92 11.84 20.80 10.64
N ARG A 93 12.64 21.79 11.01
CA ARG A 93 14.01 21.62 11.50
C ARG A 93 14.12 22.18 12.91
N PHE A 94 14.75 21.43 13.80
CA PHE A 94 15.03 21.84 15.17
C PHE A 94 16.49 21.51 15.50
N PHE A 95 17.36 22.53 15.50
CA PHE A 95 18.82 22.39 15.56
C PHE A 95 19.36 21.42 14.49
N PHE A 96 19.86 20.25 14.93
CA PHE A 96 20.41 19.18 14.10
C PHE A 96 19.37 18.15 13.66
N TYR A 97 18.14 18.22 14.19
CA TYR A 97 17.04 17.36 13.79
C TYR A 97 16.27 17.96 12.61
N THR A 98 15.94 17.13 11.64
CA THR A 98 14.95 17.44 10.59
C THR A 98 13.89 16.36 10.63
N SER A 99 12.62 16.77 10.64
CA SER A 99 11.53 15.81 10.58
C SER A 99 11.45 15.11 9.22
N GLY A 100 10.77 13.97 9.20
CA GLY A 100 10.20 13.46 7.95
C GLY A 100 9.15 14.42 7.37
N ASN A 101 8.57 14.05 6.24
CA ASN A 101 7.44 14.77 5.65
C ASN A 101 6.16 14.45 6.41
N ILE A 102 5.52 15.47 6.96
CA ILE A 102 4.32 15.38 7.78
C ILE A 102 3.14 15.70 6.88
N HIS A 103 2.24 14.74 6.70
CA HIS A 103 1.07 14.87 5.85
C HIS A 103 -0.18 15.18 6.68
N HIS A 104 -1.06 16.00 6.13
CA HIS A 104 -2.35 16.36 6.71
C HIS A 104 -3.43 16.33 5.63
N VAL A 105 -4.40 15.42 5.76
CA VAL A 105 -5.52 15.28 4.83
C VAL A 105 -6.83 15.35 5.59
N GLU A 106 -7.75 16.18 5.11
CA GLU A 106 -9.11 16.27 5.66
C GLU A 106 -10.07 15.48 4.79
N ILE A 107 -10.75 14.50 5.39
CA ILE A 107 -11.78 13.69 4.74
C ILE A 107 -13.16 14.14 5.19
N GLY A 108 -14.12 14.12 4.25
CA GLY A 108 -15.51 14.48 4.50
C GLY A 108 -16.12 15.32 3.36
N PRO A 109 -17.38 15.74 3.50
CA PRO A 109 -18.24 15.57 4.68
C PRO A 109 -18.56 14.10 4.99
N LEU A 110 -18.63 13.74 6.27
CA LEU A 110 -18.85 12.39 6.78
C LEU A 110 -20.19 12.28 7.49
N ASP A 111 -20.93 11.21 7.20
CA ASP A 111 -22.15 10.89 7.92
C ASP A 111 -21.92 10.63 9.41
N ALA A 112 -22.76 11.22 10.26
CA ALA A 112 -22.75 10.98 11.69
C ALA A 112 -22.99 9.50 12.02
N ASN A 113 -22.41 9.02 13.13
CA ASN A 113 -22.57 7.65 13.63
C ASN A 113 -22.22 6.56 12.58
N THR A 114 -21.26 6.83 11.69
CA THR A 114 -20.85 5.91 10.61
C THR A 114 -19.36 5.59 10.72
N THR A 115 -19.01 4.31 10.58
CA THR A 115 -17.61 3.86 10.52
C THR A 115 -17.06 4.06 9.13
N TYR A 116 -15.90 4.72 9.02
CA TYR A 116 -15.14 4.85 7.79
C TYR A 116 -13.81 4.12 7.91
N TYR A 117 -13.42 3.43 6.85
CA TYR A 117 -12.11 2.84 6.65
C TYR A 117 -11.34 3.73 5.69
N TYR A 118 -10.03 3.90 5.91
CA TYR A 118 -9.18 4.71 5.05
C TYR A 118 -7.88 3.99 4.71
N ARG A 119 -7.30 4.32 3.55
CA ARG A 119 -5.94 3.93 3.17
C ARG A 119 -5.19 5.10 2.54
N TYR A 120 -3.86 5.04 2.63
CA TYR A 120 -2.92 5.80 1.82
C TYR A 120 -2.35 4.84 0.75
N TYR A 121 -1.88 5.36 -0.40
CA TYR A 121 -1.44 4.49 -1.50
C TYR A 121 -0.20 3.67 -1.11
N ASP A 122 -0.44 2.39 -0.87
CA ASP A 122 0.59 1.38 -0.69
C ASP A 122 0.07 0.06 -1.28
N ILE A 123 0.74 -0.41 -2.35
CA ILE A 123 0.45 -1.66 -3.04
C ILE A 123 1.77 -2.42 -3.17
N LEU A 124 1.76 -3.73 -2.91
CA LEU A 124 2.89 -4.58 -3.29
C LEU A 124 2.63 -5.17 -4.67
N LEU A 125 3.54 -4.93 -5.62
CA LEU A 125 3.58 -5.63 -6.90
C LEU A 125 4.56 -6.80 -6.78
N LEU A 126 4.11 -8.02 -7.06
CA LEU A 126 4.95 -9.21 -6.96
C LEU A 126 4.94 -10.00 -8.27
N ALA A 127 6.13 -10.14 -8.86
CA ALA A 127 6.33 -10.69 -10.19
C ALA A 127 6.42 -12.23 -10.20
N GLY A 128 5.48 -12.94 -9.57
CA GLY A 128 5.45 -14.41 -9.52
C GLY A 128 6.43 -15.06 -8.55
N ASP A 129 6.43 -16.39 -8.53
CA ASP A 129 7.19 -17.25 -7.61
C ASP A 129 6.90 -16.92 -6.13
N LEU A 130 5.70 -17.28 -5.69
CA LEU A 130 5.15 -16.88 -4.42
C LEU A 130 5.69 -17.75 -3.28
N SER A 131 5.25 -19.01 -3.24
CA SER A 131 5.48 -19.88 -2.08
C SER A 131 6.64 -20.84 -2.27
N TYR A 132 7.09 -21.05 -3.52
CA TYR A 132 8.00 -22.14 -3.88
C TYR A 132 7.48 -23.51 -3.39
N ALA A 133 6.16 -23.68 -3.29
CA ALA A 133 5.57 -24.92 -2.80
C ALA A 133 5.83 -26.10 -3.73
N ASP A 134 5.91 -25.87 -5.05
CA ASP A 134 6.30 -26.88 -6.04
C ASP A 134 5.58 -28.22 -5.87
N SER A 135 4.25 -28.17 -5.81
CA SER A 135 3.36 -29.32 -5.55
C SER A 135 3.37 -29.86 -4.11
N GLN A 136 4.21 -29.37 -3.20
CA GLN A 136 4.11 -29.60 -1.75
C GLN A 136 3.10 -28.64 -1.12
N GLN A 137 1.80 -28.93 -1.31
CA GLN A 137 0.69 -28.02 -0.95
C GLN A 137 0.74 -27.37 0.46
N PRO A 138 1.17 -28.05 1.54
CA PRO A 138 1.27 -27.41 2.87
C PRO A 138 2.22 -26.19 2.94
N LEU A 139 3.15 -26.05 1.98
CA LEU A 139 4.02 -24.88 1.91
C LEU A 139 3.27 -23.62 1.48
N TRP A 140 2.18 -23.74 0.71
CA TRP A 140 1.30 -22.60 0.44
C TRP A 140 0.63 -22.06 1.71
N ASP A 141 0.22 -22.95 2.61
CA ASP A 141 -0.39 -22.55 3.88
C ASP A 141 0.64 -21.88 4.80
N SER A 142 1.86 -22.43 4.83
CA SER A 142 2.99 -21.84 5.57
C SER A 142 3.35 -20.46 5.04
N PHE A 143 3.42 -20.31 3.71
CA PHE A 143 3.65 -19.02 3.06
C PHE A 143 2.55 -18.02 3.39
N ALA A 144 1.28 -18.42 3.33
CA ALA A 144 0.15 -17.55 3.65
C ALA A 144 0.24 -17.03 5.10
N LEU A 145 0.58 -17.89 6.07
CA LEU A 145 0.79 -17.48 7.46
C LEU A 145 1.99 -16.52 7.61
N LEU A 146 3.08 -16.79 6.89
CA LEU A 146 4.29 -15.94 6.90
C LEU A 146 3.98 -14.52 6.40
N VAL A 147 3.27 -14.40 5.27
CA VAL A 147 2.99 -13.10 4.67
C VAL A 147 1.75 -12.43 5.25
N GLN A 148 0.91 -13.12 6.02
CA GLN A 148 -0.34 -12.60 6.58
C GLN A 148 -0.20 -11.22 7.24
N PRO A 149 0.81 -10.92 8.08
CA PRO A 149 0.94 -9.61 8.68
C PRO A 149 1.13 -8.49 7.64
N GLN A 150 1.71 -8.79 6.47
CA GLN A 150 1.93 -7.82 5.40
C GLN A 150 0.74 -7.78 4.42
N ALA A 151 0.30 -8.94 3.94
CA ALA A 151 -0.78 -9.08 2.97
C ALA A 151 -2.16 -8.66 3.53
N SER A 152 -2.36 -8.70 4.85
CA SER A 152 -3.60 -8.19 5.48
C SER A 152 -3.64 -6.67 5.64
N ARG A 153 -2.51 -5.97 5.45
CA ARG A 153 -2.41 -4.52 5.66
C ARG A 153 -2.35 -3.71 4.39
N ARG A 154 -1.91 -4.32 3.29
CA ARG A 154 -1.84 -3.70 1.95
C ARG A 154 -2.23 -4.70 0.87
N PRO A 155 -2.86 -4.25 -0.23
CA PRO A 155 -3.10 -5.11 -1.37
C PRO A 155 -1.81 -5.65 -1.96
N TRP A 156 -1.78 -6.95 -2.22
CA TRP A 156 -0.73 -7.62 -2.98
C TRP A 156 -1.29 -7.93 -4.36
N MET A 157 -0.70 -7.32 -5.39
CA MET A 157 -1.05 -7.54 -6.78
C MET A 157 0.02 -8.45 -7.35
N VAL A 158 -0.36 -9.68 -7.65
CA VAL A 158 0.57 -10.76 -7.97
C VAL A 158 0.31 -11.27 -9.38
N THR A 159 1.37 -11.65 -10.09
CA THR A 159 1.26 -12.52 -11.28
C THR A 159 1.79 -13.91 -10.93
N GLN A 160 1.66 -14.84 -11.86
CA GLN A 160 2.19 -16.20 -11.76
C GLN A 160 3.65 -16.27 -12.21
N GLY A 161 4.44 -17.15 -11.58
CA GLY A 161 5.76 -17.58 -12.01
C GLY A 161 5.81 -19.04 -12.43
N ASN A 162 7.00 -19.59 -12.71
CA ASN A 162 7.11 -20.99 -13.09
C ASN A 162 6.82 -21.92 -11.91
N HIS A 163 7.08 -21.49 -10.69
CA HIS A 163 6.80 -22.27 -9.49
C HIS A 163 5.29 -22.41 -9.22
N GLU A 164 4.45 -21.52 -9.77
CA GLU A 164 2.99 -21.65 -9.70
C GLU A 164 2.40 -22.60 -10.75
N ILE A 165 3.17 -23.05 -11.74
CA ILE A 165 2.67 -23.99 -12.76
C ILE A 165 2.23 -25.30 -12.09
N GLU A 166 3.02 -25.78 -11.12
CA GLU A 166 2.84 -26.98 -10.30
C GLU A 166 2.47 -28.25 -11.10
N SER A 167 3.44 -29.16 -11.26
CA SER A 167 3.24 -30.42 -11.98
C SER A 167 3.58 -31.61 -11.09
N LEU A 168 2.61 -32.49 -10.85
CA LEU A 168 2.83 -33.75 -10.15
C LEU A 168 3.42 -34.77 -11.12
N PHE A 169 4.72 -35.05 -11.00
CA PHE A 169 5.50 -35.92 -11.90
C PHE A 169 5.63 -35.38 -13.35
N PRO A 170 6.71 -35.71 -14.09
CA PRO A 170 6.98 -35.16 -15.43
C PRO A 170 5.93 -35.48 -16.50
N ILE A 171 4.87 -36.23 -16.17
CA ILE A 171 3.89 -36.80 -17.12
C ILE A 171 2.45 -36.30 -16.84
N PHE A 172 2.13 -35.84 -15.63
CA PHE A 172 0.74 -35.49 -15.27
C PHE A 172 0.60 -34.05 -14.76
N ARG A 173 0.27 -33.13 -15.68
CA ARG A 173 -0.18 -31.79 -15.30
C ARG A 173 -1.66 -31.85 -14.91
N ILE A 174 -1.94 -32.04 -13.63
CA ILE A 174 -3.30 -31.95 -13.12
C ILE A 174 -3.58 -30.47 -12.84
N HIS A 175 -4.18 -29.79 -13.82
CA HIS A 175 -4.62 -28.39 -13.74
C HIS A 175 -3.51 -27.37 -13.36
N PRO A 176 -2.72 -26.87 -14.33
CA PRO A 176 -1.68 -25.90 -14.02
C PRO A 176 -2.26 -24.65 -13.32
N PHE A 177 -1.48 -24.07 -12.39
CA PHE A 177 -1.86 -22.88 -11.62
C PHE A 177 -3.05 -23.07 -10.67
N ALA A 178 -3.40 -24.31 -10.29
CA ALA A 178 -4.54 -24.57 -9.41
C ALA A 178 -4.46 -23.84 -8.06
N ALA A 179 -3.32 -23.96 -7.35
CA ALA A 179 -3.15 -23.32 -6.05
C ALA A 179 -3.11 -21.78 -6.16
N TYR A 180 -2.38 -21.25 -7.15
CA TYR A 180 -2.36 -19.82 -7.46
C TYR A 180 -3.76 -19.26 -7.68
N ASN A 181 -4.54 -19.86 -8.59
CA ASN A 181 -5.88 -19.39 -8.92
C ASN A 181 -6.87 -19.49 -7.77
N ALA A 182 -6.72 -20.49 -6.90
CA ALA A 182 -7.58 -20.66 -5.74
C ALA A 182 -7.25 -19.69 -4.59
N ARG A 183 -5.97 -19.39 -4.37
CA ARG A 183 -5.49 -18.61 -3.22
C ARG A 183 -5.37 -17.12 -3.50
N TRP A 184 -5.02 -16.75 -4.74
CA TRP A 184 -4.73 -15.39 -5.17
C TRP A 184 -5.65 -14.97 -6.32
N ARG A 185 -6.88 -14.60 -5.98
CA ARG A 185 -7.86 -14.13 -6.97
C ARG A 185 -7.68 -12.63 -7.23
N MET A 186 -7.18 -12.32 -8.42
CA MET A 186 -6.91 -10.97 -8.91
C MET A 186 -8.11 -10.39 -9.67
N PRO A 187 -8.19 -9.07 -9.89
CA PRO A 187 -9.34 -8.41 -10.50
C PRO A 187 -9.36 -8.54 -12.05
N PHE A 188 -9.20 -9.75 -12.56
CA PHE A 188 -9.09 -9.97 -14.01
C PHE A 188 -10.37 -9.65 -14.78
N GLU A 189 -11.54 -9.94 -14.20
CA GLU A 189 -12.84 -9.67 -14.80
C GLU A 189 -13.07 -8.15 -14.96
N GLN A 190 -12.64 -7.36 -13.97
CA GLN A 190 -12.74 -5.90 -13.98
C GLN A 190 -11.88 -5.27 -15.09
N SER A 191 -10.76 -5.91 -15.43
CA SER A 191 -9.91 -5.53 -16.56
C SER A 191 -10.39 -6.08 -17.91
N SER A 192 -11.57 -6.69 -17.97
CA SER A 192 -12.08 -7.39 -19.16
C SER A 192 -11.16 -8.53 -19.65
N SER A 193 -10.33 -9.08 -18.77
CA SER A 193 -9.56 -10.28 -19.02
C SER A 193 -10.41 -11.52 -18.76
N THR A 194 -10.09 -12.61 -19.46
CA THR A 194 -10.73 -13.92 -19.27
C THR A 194 -9.95 -14.83 -18.32
N SER A 195 -8.85 -14.36 -17.73
CA SER A 195 -7.96 -15.21 -16.93
C SER A 195 -7.30 -14.47 -15.78
N ASN A 196 -7.22 -15.13 -14.63
CA ASN A 196 -6.47 -14.65 -13.47
C ASN A 196 -4.94 -14.60 -13.67
N LEU A 197 -4.44 -15.12 -14.80
CA LEU A 197 -3.01 -15.15 -15.13
C LEU A 197 -2.52 -13.87 -15.83
N PHE A 198 -3.44 -13.04 -16.33
CA PHE A 198 -3.11 -11.76 -16.94
C PHE A 198 -4.27 -10.78 -16.77
N TYR A 199 -3.99 -9.58 -16.29
CA TYR A 199 -5.00 -8.57 -15.97
C TYR A 199 -4.37 -7.19 -15.83
N SER A 200 -5.20 -6.16 -15.72
CA SER A 200 -4.76 -4.80 -15.45
C SER A 200 -5.56 -4.16 -14.32
N PHE A 201 -5.06 -3.04 -13.81
CA PHE A 201 -5.80 -2.21 -12.87
C PHE A 201 -5.21 -0.80 -12.85
N ASP A 202 -6.05 0.15 -12.46
CA ASP A 202 -5.64 1.50 -12.16
C ASP A 202 -5.27 1.63 -10.67
N ALA A 203 -4.19 2.34 -10.40
CA ALA A 203 -3.68 2.70 -9.08
C ALA A 203 -3.47 4.22 -8.99
N ALA A 204 -3.12 4.72 -7.80
CA ALA A 204 -2.90 6.16 -7.57
C ALA A 204 -4.09 7.03 -8.03
N GLY A 205 -5.32 6.57 -7.75
CA GLY A 205 -6.54 7.31 -8.13
C GLY A 205 -6.78 7.39 -9.64
N GLY A 206 -6.15 6.51 -10.43
CA GLY A 206 -6.23 6.53 -11.89
C GLY A 206 -5.00 7.15 -12.57
N GLU A 207 -3.97 7.55 -11.85
CA GLU A 207 -2.76 8.12 -12.47
C GLU A 207 -1.77 7.07 -12.98
N ALA A 208 -1.85 5.84 -12.45
CA ALA A 208 -0.99 4.74 -12.84
C ALA A 208 -1.82 3.55 -13.33
N HIS A 209 -1.59 3.14 -14.57
CA HIS A 209 -2.15 1.92 -15.12
C HIS A 209 -1.11 0.80 -15.06
N VAL A 210 -1.48 -0.34 -14.49
CA VAL A 210 -0.56 -1.46 -14.23
C VAL A 210 -1.01 -2.71 -14.98
N LEU A 211 -0.16 -3.22 -15.86
CA LEU A 211 -0.36 -4.44 -16.62
C LEU A 211 0.33 -5.62 -15.94
N MET A 212 -0.42 -6.62 -15.51
CA MET A 212 0.10 -7.88 -14.96
C MET A 212 0.03 -8.93 -16.07
N LEU A 213 1.18 -9.28 -16.65
CA LEU A 213 1.25 -10.21 -17.79
C LEU A 213 1.67 -11.61 -17.35
N GLY A 214 1.08 -12.63 -17.98
CA GLY A 214 1.35 -14.04 -17.75
C GLY A 214 2.46 -14.55 -18.67
N SER A 215 3.69 -14.64 -18.15
CA SER A 215 4.84 -15.21 -18.86
C SER A 215 4.69 -16.70 -19.22
N TYR A 216 3.87 -17.45 -18.47
CA TYR A 216 3.59 -18.87 -18.73
C TYR A 216 2.13 -19.13 -19.15
N ALA A 217 1.40 -18.05 -19.49
CA ALA A 217 0.16 -18.13 -20.26
C ALA A 217 0.46 -17.99 -21.76
N GLU A 218 -0.47 -18.42 -22.62
CA GLU A 218 -0.32 -18.24 -24.07
C GLU A 218 -0.20 -16.76 -24.44
N TYR A 219 0.90 -16.36 -25.09
CA TYR A 219 1.20 -14.96 -25.47
C TYR A 219 1.38 -14.76 -26.98
N GLY A 220 1.20 -15.80 -27.79
CA GLY A 220 1.25 -15.66 -29.25
C GLY A 220 0.17 -14.73 -29.78
N VAL A 221 0.35 -14.15 -30.96
CA VAL A 221 -0.56 -13.14 -31.55
C VAL A 221 -2.04 -13.53 -31.67
N LYS A 222 -2.35 -14.84 -31.60
CA LYS A 222 -3.73 -15.37 -31.62
C LYS A 222 -4.31 -15.63 -30.23
N SER A 223 -3.51 -15.55 -29.17
CA SER A 223 -3.89 -15.87 -27.80
C SER A 223 -4.87 -14.86 -27.22
N GLN A 224 -5.57 -15.26 -26.16
CA GLN A 224 -6.48 -14.36 -25.45
C GLN A 224 -5.72 -13.21 -24.78
N GLN A 225 -4.58 -13.51 -24.14
CA GLN A 225 -3.72 -12.50 -23.53
C GLN A 225 -3.29 -11.41 -24.53
N TYR A 226 -2.83 -11.81 -25.72
CA TYR A 226 -2.37 -10.85 -26.72
C TYR A 226 -3.50 -9.92 -27.20
N LYS A 227 -4.68 -10.50 -27.46
CA LYS A 227 -5.86 -9.74 -27.88
C LYS A 227 -6.37 -8.80 -26.78
N TRP A 228 -6.42 -9.30 -25.55
CA TRP A 228 -6.79 -8.53 -24.36
C TRP A 228 -5.83 -7.35 -24.17
N LEU A 229 -4.52 -7.59 -24.15
CA LEU A 229 -3.51 -6.55 -23.97
C LEU A 229 -3.63 -5.45 -25.02
N LYS A 230 -3.84 -5.84 -26.29
CA LYS A 230 -4.03 -4.86 -27.37
C LYS A 230 -5.28 -4.01 -27.16
N ALA A 231 -6.38 -4.60 -26.67
CA ALA A 231 -7.61 -3.87 -26.39
C ALA A 231 -7.48 -2.96 -25.18
N ASP A 232 -6.84 -3.45 -24.11
CA ASP A 232 -6.58 -2.72 -22.87
C ASP A 232 -5.73 -1.45 -23.12
N LEU A 233 -4.60 -1.61 -23.81
CA LEU A 233 -3.73 -0.49 -24.20
C LEU A 233 -4.45 0.55 -25.09
N ALA A 234 -5.40 0.13 -25.91
CA ALA A 234 -6.14 1.03 -26.80
C ALA A 234 -7.16 1.92 -26.06
N MET A 235 -7.50 1.59 -24.81
CA MET A 235 -8.43 2.38 -23.98
C MET A 235 -7.74 3.49 -23.19
N LEU A 236 -6.40 3.50 -23.12
CA LEU A 236 -5.65 4.40 -22.26
C LEU A 236 -5.65 5.85 -22.77
N ASP A 237 -6.07 6.79 -21.91
CA ASP A 237 -5.82 8.23 -22.07
C ASP A 237 -4.62 8.63 -21.22
N ARG A 238 -3.44 8.71 -21.84
CA ARG A 238 -2.18 9.03 -21.16
C ARG A 238 -2.15 10.42 -20.49
N ARG A 239 -3.13 11.29 -20.75
CA ARG A 239 -3.28 12.56 -20.01
C ARG A 239 -3.90 12.37 -18.63
N LYS A 240 -4.65 11.27 -18.45
CA LYS A 240 -5.27 10.86 -17.17
C LYS A 240 -4.43 9.82 -16.45
N THR A 241 -3.89 8.86 -17.20
CA THR A 241 -2.98 7.80 -16.73
C THR A 241 -1.55 8.06 -17.25
N PRO A 242 -0.82 9.05 -16.70
CA PRO A 242 0.52 9.35 -17.17
C PRO A 242 1.48 8.17 -17.00
N TRP A 243 1.32 7.37 -15.95
CA TRP A 243 2.18 6.22 -15.68
C TRP A 243 1.58 4.93 -16.23
N LEU A 244 2.37 4.21 -17.02
CA LEU A 244 2.05 2.90 -17.54
C LEU A 244 3.16 1.91 -17.17
N LEU A 245 2.83 0.95 -16.32
CA LEU A 245 3.74 -0.05 -15.79
C LEU A 245 3.36 -1.44 -16.32
N ALA A 246 4.35 -2.30 -16.54
CA ALA A 246 4.10 -3.71 -16.84
C ALA A 246 4.92 -4.63 -15.93
N ILE A 247 4.32 -5.76 -15.55
CA ILE A 247 4.94 -6.79 -14.73
C ILE A 247 4.94 -8.08 -15.55
N VAL A 248 6.11 -8.69 -15.66
CA VAL A 248 6.32 -10.03 -16.22
C VAL A 248 7.09 -10.86 -15.20
N HIS A 249 6.90 -12.17 -15.20
CA HIS A 249 7.75 -13.03 -14.37
C HIS A 249 9.10 -13.27 -15.05
N ALA A 250 9.09 -13.87 -16.25
CA ALA A 250 10.31 -14.14 -17.01
C ALA A 250 10.81 -12.86 -17.71
N PRO A 251 11.99 -12.32 -17.35
CA PRO A 251 12.49 -11.07 -17.90
C PRO A 251 12.89 -11.24 -19.37
N TRP A 252 12.65 -10.20 -20.17
CA TRP A 252 13.00 -10.18 -21.59
C TRP A 252 14.45 -9.79 -21.83
N TYR A 253 14.98 -8.94 -20.96
CA TYR A 253 16.37 -8.51 -20.92
C TYR A 253 16.98 -9.05 -19.63
N ASN A 254 17.99 -9.91 -19.77
CA ASN A 254 18.68 -10.56 -18.67
C ASN A 254 20.12 -10.86 -19.10
N THR A 255 21.09 -10.36 -18.36
CA THR A 255 22.52 -10.62 -18.62
C THR A 255 23.13 -11.70 -17.74
N ASN A 256 22.38 -12.28 -16.82
CA ASN A 256 22.80 -13.45 -16.05
C ASN A 256 22.82 -14.71 -16.93
N ASP A 257 23.67 -15.67 -16.55
CA ASP A 257 23.69 -17.00 -17.18
C ASP A 257 22.39 -17.78 -16.88
N ALA A 258 21.85 -17.62 -15.67
CA ALA A 258 20.59 -18.24 -15.25
C ALA A 258 19.42 -17.63 -16.05
N HIS A 259 18.58 -18.50 -16.63
CA HIS A 259 17.38 -18.12 -17.38
C HIS A 259 17.64 -17.17 -18.55
N GLN A 260 18.86 -17.19 -19.10
CA GLN A 260 19.22 -16.32 -20.21
C GLN A 260 18.34 -16.64 -21.43
N ARG A 261 17.77 -15.60 -22.05
CA ARG A 261 16.90 -15.67 -23.24
C ARG A 261 15.56 -16.42 -23.05
N GLU A 262 15.19 -16.82 -21.83
CA GLU A 262 13.92 -17.52 -21.60
C GLU A 262 12.69 -16.67 -21.98
N GLY A 263 12.76 -15.35 -21.74
CA GLY A 263 11.71 -14.40 -22.11
C GLY A 263 11.62 -14.05 -23.60
N GLU A 264 12.52 -14.53 -24.46
CA GLU A 264 12.59 -14.12 -25.89
C GLU A 264 11.32 -14.41 -26.68
N GLY A 265 10.64 -15.52 -26.38
CA GLY A 265 9.39 -15.90 -27.04
C GLY A 265 8.28 -14.87 -26.81
N MET A 266 8.14 -14.43 -25.56
CA MET A 266 7.17 -13.39 -25.20
C MET A 266 7.60 -12.03 -25.73
N ARG A 267 8.89 -11.67 -25.58
CA ARG A 267 9.44 -10.40 -26.09
C ARG A 267 9.12 -10.21 -27.57
N LYS A 268 9.40 -11.20 -28.42
CA LYS A 268 9.13 -11.13 -29.87
C LYS A 268 7.67 -10.86 -30.24
N ASN A 269 6.72 -11.28 -29.40
CA ASN A 269 5.31 -11.04 -29.64
C ASN A 269 4.85 -9.71 -29.01
N VAL A 270 5.20 -9.48 -27.76
CA VAL A 270 4.54 -8.48 -26.90
C VAL A 270 5.29 -7.16 -26.83
N GLU A 271 6.62 -7.16 -26.98
CA GLU A 271 7.45 -5.97 -26.79
C GLU A 271 7.01 -4.79 -27.65
N LYS A 272 6.66 -5.05 -28.92
CA LYS A 272 6.21 -3.99 -29.81
C LYS A 272 4.94 -3.31 -29.31
N LEU A 273 3.99 -4.04 -28.72
CA LEU A 273 2.77 -3.44 -28.18
C LEU A 273 3.09 -2.50 -27.02
N LEU A 274 3.97 -2.93 -26.11
CA LEU A 274 4.38 -2.11 -24.96
C LEU A 274 5.20 -0.89 -25.40
N PHE A 275 6.09 -1.06 -26.38
CA PHE A 275 6.88 0.03 -26.95
C PHE A 275 6.00 1.08 -27.63
N ASP A 276 5.06 0.65 -28.49
CA ASP A 276 4.14 1.56 -29.19
C ASP A 276 3.24 2.32 -28.19
N ALA A 277 2.84 1.66 -27.10
CA ALA A 277 2.07 2.26 -26.01
C ALA A 277 2.91 3.16 -25.07
N LYS A 278 4.23 3.23 -25.27
CA LYS A 278 5.18 3.99 -24.44
C LYS A 278 5.10 3.60 -22.96
N VAL A 279 5.13 2.29 -22.67
CA VAL A 279 5.26 1.78 -21.30
C VAL A 279 6.50 2.40 -20.65
N ASP A 280 6.36 2.88 -19.42
CA ASP A 280 7.42 3.61 -18.71
C ASP A 280 8.42 2.66 -18.04
N ILE A 281 7.92 1.61 -17.39
CA ILE A 281 8.74 0.64 -16.65
C ILE A 281 8.17 -0.77 -16.81
N VAL A 282 9.06 -1.74 -17.04
CA VAL A 282 8.76 -3.17 -16.95
C VAL A 282 9.50 -3.78 -15.78
N PHE A 283 8.78 -4.41 -14.86
CA PHE A 283 9.35 -5.18 -13.76
C PHE A 283 9.40 -6.67 -14.11
N GLY A 284 10.52 -7.31 -13.82
CA GLY A 284 10.76 -8.75 -14.00
C GLY A 284 11.06 -9.44 -12.67
N GLY A 285 10.76 -10.73 -12.58
CA GLY A 285 11.18 -11.62 -11.51
C GLY A 285 12.11 -12.71 -12.05
N HIS A 286 11.86 -13.95 -11.62
CA HIS A 286 12.49 -15.20 -12.11
C HIS A 286 13.98 -15.35 -11.78
N VAL A 287 14.81 -14.43 -12.28
CA VAL A 287 16.25 -14.44 -12.06
C VAL A 287 16.53 -13.96 -10.64
N HIS A 288 17.24 -14.77 -9.84
CA HIS A 288 17.57 -14.47 -8.44
C HIS A 288 18.74 -13.47 -8.32
N ALA A 289 18.61 -12.34 -9.00
CA ALA A 289 19.56 -11.24 -9.03
C ALA A 289 18.81 -9.90 -9.21
N TYR A 290 19.54 -8.79 -9.10
CA TYR A 290 19.03 -7.46 -9.42
C TYR A 290 19.74 -6.93 -10.66
N GLU A 291 18.97 -6.57 -11.70
CA GLU A 291 19.45 -5.87 -12.88
C GLU A 291 18.55 -4.66 -13.18
N ARG A 292 19.15 -3.61 -13.76
CA ARG A 292 18.42 -2.45 -14.26
C ARG A 292 19.03 -2.00 -15.58
N PHE A 293 18.20 -2.00 -16.61
CA PHE A 293 18.61 -1.59 -17.96
C PHE A 293 18.37 -0.10 -18.17
N VAL A 294 19.13 0.48 -19.10
CA VAL A 294 18.80 1.79 -19.67
C VAL A 294 17.62 1.65 -20.62
N SER A 295 16.92 2.76 -20.88
CA SER A 295 15.83 2.77 -21.85
C SER A 295 16.32 2.31 -23.23
N LEU A 296 15.55 1.42 -23.85
CA LEU A 296 15.77 0.97 -25.21
C LEU A 296 15.16 2.02 -26.14
N VAL A 297 16.01 2.71 -26.89
CA VAL A 297 15.64 3.81 -27.80
C VAL A 297 15.13 3.25 -29.13
#